data_AF-L9W7A4-F1
#
_entry.id   AF-L9W7A4-F1
#
_cell.length_a   1.000
_cell.length_b   1.000
_cell.length_c   1.000
_cell.angle_alpha   90.00
_cell.angle_beta   90.00
_cell.angle_gamma   90.00
#
_symmetry.space_group_name_H-M   'P 1'
#
loop_
_entity.id
_entity.type
_entity.pdbx_description
1 polymer ?
#
loop_
_entity_poly.entity_id
_entity_poly.type
_entity_poly.pdbx_seq_one_letter_code
_entity_poly.pdbx_strand_id
1 'polypeptide(L)'
;MTVRAATVDLPERRGGWTTDMDRRLATLESPVRSVLEPYADSLPAADRITLAPDAHYPFHPSTGIVTDPAVVGSAAAVLQAQTGADITVAGATDDNIAFDRAASYLGYPSVLERFGVELVDLADEPRRDRVVSVADQQLSVSVPERLLESTVIAVPTLRPTRDGSVAGGMRTLGRLVTSVADADQTAVGATRAIEPAFTLLDATTAYGGDPIAADTLFAGPTPQIDALAASLFGRSPETD
;
A
#
# COMPACT_ATOMS: atom_id res chain seq x y z
N MET A 1 16.60 2.49 -8.52
CA MET A 1 15.24 3.02 -8.74
C MET A 1 15.11 4.37 -8.06
N THR A 2 14.48 5.34 -8.72
CA THR A 2 14.14 6.67 -8.18
C THR A 2 12.66 6.71 -7.81
N VAL A 3 12.16 7.75 -7.13
CA VAL A 3 10.72 7.97 -6.94
C VAL A 3 10.09 8.56 -8.22
N ARG A 4 8.87 8.13 -8.54
CA ARG A 4 8.01 8.68 -9.59
C ARG A 4 6.75 9.28 -8.98
N ALA A 5 6.24 10.33 -9.60
CA ALA A 5 5.00 10.99 -9.21
C ALA A 5 4.12 11.19 -10.45
N ALA A 6 2.81 11.07 -10.30
CA ALA A 6 1.84 11.46 -11.31
C ALA A 6 0.68 12.22 -10.66
N THR A 7 0.25 13.29 -11.30
CA THR A 7 -0.96 14.02 -10.95
C THR A 7 -2.17 13.32 -11.56
N VAL A 8 -3.28 13.33 -10.82
CA VAL A 8 -4.58 12.84 -11.28
C VAL A 8 -5.27 14.01 -11.98
N ASP A 9 -4.94 14.20 -13.25
CA ASP A 9 -5.46 15.30 -14.07
C ASP A 9 -6.98 15.20 -14.24
N LEU A 10 -7.67 16.29 -13.88
CA LEU A 10 -9.05 16.51 -14.31
C LEU A 10 -9.16 17.89 -14.95
N PRO A 11 -9.63 17.97 -16.22
CA PRO A 11 -9.79 19.23 -16.95
C PRO A 11 -10.72 20.24 -16.26
N GLU A 12 -11.53 19.80 -15.31
CA GLU A 12 -12.46 20.61 -14.53
C GLU A 12 -12.43 20.15 -13.06
N ARG A 13 -11.54 20.71 -12.23
CA ARG A 13 -11.68 20.50 -10.78
C ARG A 13 -11.33 21.71 -9.93
N ARG A 14 -12.26 22.02 -9.04
CA ARG A 14 -11.95 21.98 -7.61
C ARG A 14 -11.84 20.48 -7.23
N GLY A 15 -10.70 20.06 -6.68
CA GLY A 15 -10.38 18.70 -6.21
C GLY A 15 -11.54 18.01 -5.48
N GLY A 16 -11.64 16.67 -5.52
CA GLY A 16 -12.64 15.97 -4.69
C GLY A 16 -12.93 14.51 -5.05
N TRP A 17 -13.23 13.72 -4.03
CA TRP A 17 -13.73 12.35 -4.15
C TRP A 17 -14.98 12.26 -5.04
N THR A 18 -15.12 11.19 -5.83
CA THR A 18 -16.36 10.86 -6.57
C THR A 18 -16.87 9.50 -6.14
N THR A 19 -18.19 9.37 -5.97
CA THR A 19 -18.86 8.10 -5.65
C THR A 19 -19.10 7.22 -6.88
N ASP A 20 -18.98 7.79 -8.08
CA ASP A 20 -19.01 7.04 -9.33
C ASP A 20 -17.68 6.28 -9.51
N MET A 21 -17.74 4.96 -9.30
CA MET A 21 -16.59 4.06 -9.36
C MET A 21 -16.01 3.95 -10.77
N ASP A 22 -16.84 3.92 -11.81
CA ASP A 22 -16.39 3.80 -13.21
C ASP A 22 -15.59 5.04 -13.59
N ARG A 23 -16.13 6.22 -13.24
CA ARG A 23 -15.43 7.49 -13.41
C ARG A 23 -14.14 7.54 -12.58
N ARG A 24 -14.16 7.03 -11.34
CA ARG A 24 -12.99 7.02 -10.47
C ARG A 24 -11.86 6.19 -11.07
N LEU A 25 -12.15 4.96 -11.50
CA LEU A 25 -11.21 4.06 -12.16
C LEU A 25 -10.66 4.67 -13.45
N ALA A 26 -11.52 5.21 -14.32
CA ALA A 26 -11.10 5.85 -15.56
C ALA A 26 -10.15 7.04 -15.32
N THR A 27 -10.37 7.80 -14.24
CA THR A 27 -9.51 8.93 -13.88
C THR A 27 -8.13 8.47 -13.35
N LEU A 28 -8.07 7.29 -12.72
CA LEU A 28 -6.86 6.77 -12.11
C LEU A 28 -6.01 5.92 -13.07
N GLU A 29 -6.58 5.42 -14.16
CA GLU A 29 -5.89 4.52 -15.09
C GLU A 29 -4.55 5.11 -15.60
N SER A 30 -4.56 6.33 -16.14
CA SER A 30 -3.36 6.96 -16.71
C SER A 30 -2.32 7.33 -15.65
N PRO A 31 -2.68 7.99 -14.53
CA PRO A 31 -1.73 8.27 -13.45
C PRO A 31 -1.09 7.01 -12.86
N VAL A 32 -1.88 5.96 -12.61
CA VAL A 32 -1.37 4.69 -12.08
C VAL A 32 -0.43 4.03 -13.08
N ARG A 33 -0.80 3.95 -14.36
CA ARG A 33 0.09 3.44 -15.40
C ARG A 33 1.41 4.22 -15.43
N SER A 34 1.35 5.55 -15.40
CA SER A 34 2.53 6.41 -15.47
C SER A 34 3.51 6.20 -14.32
N VAL A 35 3.04 5.92 -13.09
CA VAL A 35 3.94 5.67 -11.96
C VAL A 35 4.43 4.23 -11.91
N LEU A 36 3.66 3.26 -12.41
CA LEU A 36 3.99 1.83 -12.33
C LEU A 36 4.84 1.31 -13.50
N GLU A 37 4.66 1.83 -14.71
CA GLU A 37 5.35 1.35 -15.92
C GLU A 37 6.88 1.25 -15.77
N PRO A 38 7.59 2.22 -15.16
CA PRO A 38 9.04 2.11 -14.96
C PRO A 38 9.49 0.99 -14.01
N TYR A 39 8.57 0.44 -13.19
CA TYR A 39 8.86 -0.63 -12.25
C TYR A 39 8.39 -1.99 -12.73
N ALA A 40 7.31 -2.05 -13.51
CA ALA A 40 6.76 -3.30 -14.01
C ALA A 40 7.78 -4.13 -14.80
N ASP A 41 8.57 -3.47 -15.67
CA ASP A 41 9.63 -4.13 -16.45
C ASP A 41 10.78 -4.67 -15.59
N SER A 42 10.91 -4.18 -14.35
CA SER A 42 11.97 -4.56 -13.41
C SER A 42 11.50 -5.53 -12.33
N LEU A 43 10.18 -5.82 -12.30
CA LEU A 43 9.68 -6.88 -11.45
C LEU A 43 10.34 -8.19 -11.88
N PRO A 44 10.72 -9.07 -10.95
CA PRO A 44 11.14 -10.41 -11.31
C PRO A 44 10.02 -11.05 -12.15
N ALA A 45 10.39 -11.99 -13.02
CA ALA A 45 9.40 -12.83 -13.70
C ALA A 45 8.64 -13.61 -12.61
N ALA A 46 7.56 -13.01 -12.14
CA ALA A 46 6.81 -13.44 -10.98
C ALA A 46 5.45 -13.88 -11.46
N ASP A 47 5.13 -15.13 -11.17
CA ASP A 47 3.80 -15.67 -11.47
C ASP A 47 2.73 -15.02 -10.58
N ARG A 48 3.13 -14.41 -9.45
CA ARG A 48 2.23 -13.89 -8.42
C ARG A 48 2.69 -12.55 -7.86
N ILE A 49 1.76 -11.60 -7.77
CA ILE A 49 1.96 -10.30 -7.13
C ILE A 49 0.91 -10.09 -6.04
N THR A 50 1.34 -9.71 -4.85
CA THR A 50 0.46 -9.34 -3.74
C THR A 50 0.50 -7.83 -3.51
N LEU A 51 -0.67 -7.18 -3.62
CA LEU A 51 -0.87 -5.78 -3.25
C LEU A 51 -1.31 -5.70 -1.78
N ALA A 52 -0.59 -4.93 -0.97
CA ALA A 52 -0.84 -4.77 0.46
C ALA A 52 -1.30 -3.34 0.79
N PRO A 53 -2.61 -3.03 0.74
CA PRO A 53 -3.12 -1.69 1.00
C PRO A 53 -3.21 -1.34 2.48
N ASP A 54 -3.30 -0.04 2.78
CA ASP A 54 -3.73 0.45 4.08
C ASP A 54 -5.26 0.40 4.20
N ALA A 55 -5.79 -0.77 4.63
CA ALA A 55 -7.22 -1.07 4.63
C ALA A 55 -7.72 -1.71 5.95
N HIS A 56 -7.11 -1.33 7.09
CA HIS A 56 -7.42 -1.91 8.42
C HIS A 56 -8.43 -1.09 9.24
N TYR A 57 -9.10 -0.10 8.65
CA TYR A 57 -10.14 0.68 9.31
C TYR A 57 -11.37 0.85 8.42
N PRO A 58 -12.59 0.92 9.00
CA PRO A 58 -13.81 1.21 8.26
C PRO A 58 -14.01 2.73 8.09
N PHE A 59 -13.00 3.46 7.60
CA PHE A 59 -13.15 4.86 7.22
C PHE A 59 -13.42 4.98 5.74
N HIS A 60 -14.35 5.83 5.34
CA HIS A 60 -14.60 6.04 3.91
C HIS A 60 -13.31 6.59 3.24
N PRO A 61 -12.90 6.11 2.04
CA PRO A 61 -11.58 6.48 1.51
C PRO A 61 -11.44 7.96 1.13
N SER A 62 -12.56 8.68 0.97
CA SER A 62 -12.58 10.14 0.86
C SER A 62 -12.01 10.90 2.07
N THR A 63 -11.69 10.19 3.16
CA THR A 63 -11.04 10.77 4.33
C THR A 63 -9.52 10.82 4.20
N GLY A 64 -8.93 10.01 3.31
CA GLY A 64 -7.48 9.78 3.23
C GLY A 64 -6.90 8.90 4.34
N ILE A 65 -7.73 8.33 5.23
CA ILE A 65 -7.28 7.45 6.32
C ILE A 65 -6.95 6.03 5.82
N VAL A 66 -7.53 5.63 4.70
CA VAL A 66 -7.31 4.32 4.09
C VAL A 66 -7.00 4.50 2.61
N THR A 67 -6.37 3.50 2.01
CA THR A 67 -6.09 3.46 0.57
C THR A 67 -7.41 3.36 -0.22
N ASP A 68 -7.56 4.20 -1.24
CA ASP A 68 -8.66 4.16 -2.18
C ASP A 68 -8.70 2.80 -2.93
N PRO A 69 -9.78 2.01 -2.81
CA PRO A 69 -9.91 0.76 -3.53
C PRO A 69 -9.74 0.90 -5.05
N ALA A 70 -10.11 2.06 -5.62
CA ALA A 70 -9.94 2.33 -7.05
C ALA A 70 -8.46 2.48 -7.46
N VAL A 71 -7.60 2.96 -6.55
CA VAL A 71 -6.13 2.97 -6.78
C VAL A 71 -5.62 1.54 -6.82
N VAL A 72 -6.05 0.69 -5.89
CA VAL A 72 -5.65 -0.72 -5.84
C VAL A 72 -6.16 -1.50 -7.06
N GLY A 73 -7.43 -1.31 -7.44
CA GLY A 73 -7.99 -1.94 -8.64
C GLY A 73 -7.29 -1.51 -9.92
N SER A 74 -7.00 -0.21 -10.08
CA SER A 74 -6.25 0.31 -11.23
C SER A 74 -4.82 -0.22 -11.26
N ALA A 75 -4.16 -0.34 -10.10
CA ALA A 75 -2.82 -0.90 -9.99
C ALA A 75 -2.80 -2.38 -10.38
N ALA A 76 -3.78 -3.15 -9.89
CA ALA A 76 -3.94 -4.55 -10.25
C ALA A 76 -4.14 -4.73 -11.77
N ALA A 77 -5.02 -3.93 -12.37
CA ALA A 77 -5.26 -3.98 -13.82
C ALA A 77 -4.00 -3.68 -14.64
N VAL A 78 -3.24 -2.65 -14.28
CA VAL A 78 -1.99 -2.30 -14.96
C VAL A 78 -0.95 -3.41 -14.82
N LEU A 79 -0.73 -3.90 -13.60
CA LEU A 79 0.26 -4.93 -13.33
C LEU A 79 -0.09 -6.25 -14.03
N GLN A 80 -1.36 -6.67 -13.98
CA GLN A 80 -1.82 -7.87 -14.68
C GLN A 80 -1.63 -7.74 -16.20
N ALA A 81 -1.95 -6.59 -16.79
CA ALA A 81 -1.77 -6.36 -18.22
C ALA A 81 -0.29 -6.35 -18.66
N GLN A 82 0.61 -5.85 -17.82
CA GLN A 82 2.04 -5.72 -18.15
C GLN A 82 2.85 -7.00 -17.86
N THR A 83 2.49 -7.72 -16.79
CA THR A 83 3.28 -8.87 -16.31
C THR A 83 2.62 -10.22 -16.59
N GLY A 84 1.30 -10.25 -16.79
CA GLY A 84 0.53 -11.50 -16.85
C GLY A 84 0.44 -12.25 -15.52
N ALA A 85 0.92 -11.68 -14.42
CA ALA A 85 0.92 -12.30 -13.11
C ALA A 85 -0.49 -12.40 -12.50
N ASP A 86 -0.69 -13.41 -11.66
CA ASP A 86 -1.86 -13.51 -10.80
C ASP A 86 -1.75 -12.47 -9.69
N ILE A 87 -2.74 -11.57 -9.62
CA ILE A 87 -2.78 -10.48 -8.63
C ILE A 87 -3.70 -10.87 -7.47
N THR A 88 -3.21 -10.66 -6.24
CA THR A 88 -4.00 -10.76 -5.01
C THR A 88 -3.92 -9.45 -4.23
N VAL A 89 -4.99 -9.07 -3.55
CA VAL A 89 -4.99 -8.00 -2.53
C VAL A 89 -5.03 -8.66 -1.16
N ALA A 90 -4.08 -8.31 -0.30
CA ALA A 90 -3.95 -8.93 1.01
C ALA A 90 -3.94 -7.89 2.14
N GLY A 91 -4.65 -8.20 3.21
CA GLY A 91 -4.59 -7.51 4.49
C GLY A 91 -4.65 -8.52 5.62
N ALA A 92 -4.80 -8.06 6.86
CA ALA A 92 -4.84 -8.96 8.01
C ALA A 92 -5.96 -8.54 8.97
N THR A 93 -6.77 -9.49 9.42
CA THR A 93 -7.65 -9.29 10.56
C THR A 93 -6.84 -8.88 11.78
N ASP A 94 -7.31 -7.88 12.50
CA ASP A 94 -6.75 -7.45 13.78
C ASP A 94 -7.77 -7.55 14.92
N ASP A 95 -7.35 -7.19 16.13
CA ASP A 95 -8.19 -7.25 17.33
C ASP A 95 -9.41 -6.32 17.28
N ASN A 96 -9.46 -5.37 16.35
CA ASN A 96 -10.53 -4.37 16.22
C ASN A 96 -11.57 -4.77 15.16
N ILE A 97 -11.11 -5.24 13.99
CA ILE A 97 -11.98 -5.54 12.86
C ILE A 97 -11.40 -6.66 11.98
N ALA A 98 -12.29 -7.57 11.56
CA ALA A 98 -11.95 -8.55 10.55
C ALA A 98 -11.66 -7.88 9.20
N PHE A 99 -10.62 -8.32 8.49
CA PHE A 99 -10.17 -7.66 7.27
C PHE A 99 -11.23 -7.70 6.16
N ASP A 100 -11.90 -8.84 6.00
CA ASP A 100 -13.01 -9.01 5.05
C ASP A 100 -14.13 -7.97 5.27
N ARG A 101 -14.42 -7.65 6.53
CA ARG A 101 -15.42 -6.67 6.94
C ARG A 101 -14.94 -5.24 6.68
N ALA A 102 -13.68 -4.93 6.98
CA ALA A 102 -13.10 -3.64 6.65
C ALA A 102 -13.12 -3.41 5.13
N ALA A 103 -12.56 -4.35 4.37
CA ALA A 103 -12.53 -4.30 2.91
C ALA A 103 -13.92 -4.18 2.27
N SER A 104 -14.91 -4.91 2.80
CA SER A 104 -16.31 -4.81 2.37
C SER A 104 -16.90 -3.42 2.60
N TYR A 105 -16.66 -2.82 3.77
CA TYR A 105 -17.10 -1.46 4.07
C TYR A 105 -16.46 -0.42 3.14
N LEU A 106 -15.20 -0.63 2.79
CA LEU A 106 -14.44 0.24 1.89
C LEU A 106 -14.85 0.08 0.41
N GLY A 107 -15.53 -1.01 0.05
CA GLY A 107 -15.97 -1.29 -1.31
C GLY A 107 -14.98 -2.08 -2.17
N TYR A 108 -13.92 -2.65 -1.56
CA TYR A 108 -12.93 -3.48 -2.27
C TYR A 108 -13.57 -4.62 -3.09
N PRO A 109 -14.51 -5.43 -2.58
CA PRO A 109 -15.07 -6.54 -3.35
C PRO A 109 -15.62 -6.11 -4.71
N SER A 110 -16.36 -5.00 -4.75
CA SER A 110 -16.96 -4.47 -5.99
C SER A 110 -15.94 -3.98 -7.03
N VAL A 111 -14.75 -3.58 -6.58
CA VAL A 111 -13.66 -3.14 -7.45
C VAL A 111 -12.84 -4.34 -7.91
N LEU A 112 -12.46 -5.23 -6.99
CA LEU A 112 -11.58 -6.36 -7.27
C LEU A 112 -12.25 -7.41 -8.17
N GLU A 113 -13.56 -7.63 -8.01
CA GLU A 113 -14.33 -8.56 -8.86
C GLU A 113 -14.22 -8.19 -10.36
N ARG A 114 -14.18 -6.89 -10.68
CA ARG A 114 -14.08 -6.40 -12.07
C ARG A 114 -12.78 -6.80 -12.76
N PHE A 115 -11.75 -7.08 -11.98
CA PHE A 115 -10.42 -7.45 -12.46
C PHE A 115 -10.09 -8.91 -12.14
N GLY A 116 -11.04 -9.68 -11.58
CA GLY A 116 -10.80 -11.06 -11.17
C GLY A 116 -9.73 -11.21 -10.08
N VAL A 117 -9.57 -10.18 -9.23
CA VAL A 117 -8.54 -10.14 -8.19
C VAL A 117 -9.09 -10.71 -6.89
N GLU A 118 -8.33 -11.63 -6.28
CA GLU A 118 -8.69 -12.23 -5.01
C GLU A 118 -8.38 -11.28 -3.84
N LEU A 119 -9.26 -11.26 -2.83
CA LEU A 119 -9.02 -10.62 -1.55
C LEU A 119 -8.68 -11.69 -0.50
N VAL A 120 -7.51 -11.58 0.14
CA VAL A 120 -7.01 -12.58 1.10
C VAL A 120 -6.79 -11.96 2.47
N ASP A 121 -7.23 -12.67 3.51
CA ASP A 121 -6.87 -12.38 4.89
C ASP A 121 -5.64 -13.19 5.31
N LEU A 122 -4.55 -12.50 5.59
CA LEU A 122 -3.28 -13.08 6.01
C LEU A 122 -3.31 -13.64 7.43
N ALA A 123 -4.34 -13.34 8.23
CA ALA A 123 -4.52 -13.96 9.54
C ALA A 123 -4.80 -15.46 9.44
N ASP A 124 -5.36 -15.92 8.32
CA ASP A 124 -5.69 -17.32 8.05
C ASP A 124 -4.56 -18.09 7.33
N GLU A 125 -3.51 -17.39 6.90
CA GLU A 125 -2.39 -17.97 6.15
C GLU A 125 -1.33 -18.57 7.10
N PRO A 126 -0.66 -19.67 6.71
CA PRO A 126 0.51 -20.16 7.43
C PRO A 126 1.60 -19.09 7.51
N ARG A 127 2.41 -19.15 8.56
CA ARG A 127 3.44 -18.15 8.83
C ARG A 127 4.78 -18.83 9.02
N ARG A 128 5.84 -18.14 8.61
CA ARG A 128 7.23 -18.55 8.76
C ARG A 128 8.03 -17.47 9.45
N ASP A 129 8.84 -17.86 10.41
CA ASP A 129 9.74 -16.95 11.09
C ASP A 129 10.96 -16.65 10.21
N ARG A 130 11.30 -15.37 10.12
CA ARG A 130 12.51 -14.85 9.47
C ARG A 130 13.30 -14.07 10.51
N VAL A 131 14.58 -14.39 10.62
CA VAL A 131 15.51 -13.62 11.44
C VAL A 131 16.18 -12.58 10.55
N VAL A 132 16.02 -11.31 10.89
CA VAL A 132 16.57 -10.17 10.15
C VAL A 132 17.38 -9.28 11.08
N SER A 133 18.46 -8.70 10.59
CA SER A 133 19.21 -7.69 11.33
C SER A 133 18.45 -6.36 11.28
N VAL A 134 18.28 -5.63 12.39
CA VAL A 134 17.75 -4.26 12.48
C VAL A 134 18.57 -3.50 13.53
N ALA A 135 19.21 -2.38 13.17
CA ALA A 135 20.03 -1.56 14.08
C ALA A 135 20.94 -2.39 15.02
N ASP A 136 21.76 -3.26 14.43
CA ASP A 136 22.69 -4.19 15.10
C ASP A 136 22.06 -5.28 16.00
N GLN A 137 20.74 -5.41 16.00
CA GLN A 137 20.00 -6.47 16.70
C GLN A 137 19.49 -7.52 15.71
N GLN A 138 19.38 -8.77 16.15
CA GLN A 138 18.69 -9.82 15.41
C GLN A 138 17.22 -9.84 15.85
N LEU A 139 16.32 -9.62 14.91
CA LEU A 139 14.89 -9.61 15.13
C LEU A 139 14.24 -10.81 14.46
N SER A 140 13.46 -11.59 15.23
CA SER A 140 12.61 -12.63 14.67
C SER A 140 11.26 -12.03 14.28
N VAL A 141 10.88 -12.17 13.01
CA VAL A 141 9.63 -11.66 12.44
C VAL A 141 8.86 -12.84 11.87
N SER A 142 7.63 -13.06 12.34
CA SER A 142 6.72 -14.07 11.82
C SER A 142 5.93 -13.51 10.64
N VAL A 143 6.19 -14.03 9.44
CA VAL A 143 5.68 -13.50 8.17
C VAL A 143 4.71 -14.51 7.54
N PRO A 144 3.52 -14.11 7.09
CA PRO A 144 2.64 -14.96 6.27
C PRO A 144 3.38 -15.50 5.04
N GLU A 145 3.30 -16.81 4.78
CA GLU A 145 4.07 -17.46 3.70
C GLU A 145 3.75 -16.84 2.33
N ARG A 146 2.50 -16.43 2.09
CA ARG A 146 2.10 -15.70 0.88
C ARG A 146 2.98 -14.48 0.59
N LEU A 147 3.39 -13.73 1.61
CA LEU A 147 4.24 -12.55 1.44
C LEU A 147 5.72 -12.90 1.16
N LEU A 148 6.13 -14.14 1.44
CA LEU A 148 7.48 -14.65 1.13
C LEU A 148 7.54 -15.33 -0.25
N GLU A 149 6.39 -15.74 -0.78
CA GLU A 149 6.27 -16.53 -2.02
C GLU A 149 5.71 -15.72 -3.20
N SER A 150 5.44 -14.43 -3.01
CA SER A 150 4.95 -13.53 -4.04
C SER A 150 5.78 -12.25 -4.11
N THR A 151 5.71 -11.56 -5.24
CA THR A 151 6.23 -10.19 -5.33
C THR A 151 5.28 -9.27 -4.57
N VAL A 152 5.77 -8.62 -3.51
CA VAL A 152 4.93 -7.74 -2.68
C VAL A 152 5.09 -6.28 -3.09
N ILE A 153 3.94 -5.59 -3.23
CA ILE A 153 3.87 -4.14 -3.41
C ILE A 153 3.02 -3.57 -2.28
N ALA A 154 3.63 -2.72 -1.45
CA ALA A 154 2.89 -2.01 -0.41
C ALA A 154 2.11 -0.84 -1.04
N VAL A 155 0.85 -0.64 -0.63
CA VAL A 155 -0.03 0.41 -1.16
C VAL A 155 -0.61 1.29 -0.04
N PRO A 156 0.22 2.00 0.73
CA PRO A 156 -0.24 2.86 1.83
C PRO A 156 -0.97 4.10 1.33
N THR A 157 -1.73 4.74 2.22
CA THR A 157 -2.23 6.12 2.03
C THR A 157 -1.32 7.15 2.70
N LEU A 158 -1.30 8.38 2.18
CA LEU A 158 -0.57 9.51 2.77
C LEU A 158 -1.30 10.07 3.98
N ARG A 159 -0.95 9.55 5.17
CA ARG A 159 -1.45 10.00 6.47
C ARG A 159 -0.42 9.84 7.59
N PRO A 160 -0.51 10.59 8.69
CA PRO A 160 0.20 10.27 9.91
C PRO A 160 -0.38 9.04 10.60
N THR A 161 0.37 8.50 11.55
CA THR A 161 -0.11 7.44 12.45
C THR A 161 0.04 7.88 13.90
N ARG A 162 -0.66 7.19 14.81
CA ARG A 162 -0.50 7.43 16.26
C ARG A 162 0.94 7.13 16.72
N ASP A 163 1.56 6.12 16.14
CA ASP A 163 2.85 5.58 16.56
C ASP A 163 4.01 6.05 15.66
N GLY A 164 3.80 7.00 14.75
CA GLY A 164 4.84 7.41 13.81
C GLY A 164 4.43 8.51 12.84
N SER A 165 5.44 9.10 12.19
CA SER A 165 5.26 10.25 11.28
C SER A 165 4.31 9.97 10.13
N VAL A 166 4.35 8.76 9.57
CA VAL A 166 3.54 8.35 8.41
C VAL A 166 3.14 6.89 8.48
N ALA A 167 2.01 6.55 7.83
CA ALA A 167 1.63 5.15 7.60
C ALA A 167 2.72 4.45 6.78
N GLY A 168 3.02 4.96 5.57
CA GLY A 168 4.14 4.51 4.76
C GLY A 168 4.10 3.02 4.38
N GLY A 169 5.01 2.60 3.51
CA GLY A 169 5.13 1.20 3.13
C GLY A 169 5.63 0.35 4.28
N MET A 170 6.60 0.82 5.08
CA MET A 170 7.18 0.00 6.14
C MET A 170 6.18 -0.35 7.22
N ARG A 171 5.37 0.60 7.73
CA ARG A 171 4.38 0.28 8.77
C ARG A 171 3.17 -0.45 8.20
N THR A 172 2.83 -0.25 6.92
CA THR A 172 1.81 -1.07 6.26
C THR A 172 2.21 -2.54 6.26
N LEU A 173 3.46 -2.85 5.89
CA LEU A 173 3.99 -4.22 5.98
C LEU A 173 4.15 -4.70 7.43
N GLY A 174 4.60 -3.81 8.33
CA GLY A 174 4.75 -4.09 9.76
C GLY A 174 3.45 -4.60 10.41
N ARG A 175 2.29 -4.16 9.93
CA ARG A 175 0.97 -4.60 10.41
C ARG A 175 0.59 -6.01 9.95
N LEU A 176 1.24 -6.54 8.92
CA LEU A 176 0.93 -7.88 8.37
C LEU A 176 1.79 -8.98 9.00
N VAL A 177 2.78 -8.61 9.82
CA VAL A 177 3.69 -9.54 10.48
C VAL A 177 3.50 -9.51 11.99
N THR A 178 4.12 -10.45 12.70
CA THR A 178 4.17 -10.43 14.16
C THR A 178 5.60 -10.53 14.65
N SER A 179 5.88 -9.77 15.70
CA SER A 179 7.21 -9.65 16.29
C SER A 179 7.03 -9.24 17.76
N VAL A 180 8.00 -9.60 18.60
CA VAL A 180 8.04 -9.20 20.01
C VAL A 180 8.65 -7.80 20.21
N ALA A 181 9.24 -7.23 19.16
CA ALA A 181 9.79 -5.88 19.19
C ALA A 181 8.70 -4.81 19.10
N ASP A 182 9.08 -3.55 19.32
CA ASP A 182 8.18 -2.42 19.13
C ASP A 182 7.75 -2.25 17.66
N ALA A 183 6.78 -1.36 17.42
CA ALA A 183 6.17 -1.16 16.12
C ALA A 183 7.15 -0.63 15.06
N ASP A 184 8.12 0.20 15.44
CA ASP A 184 9.07 0.78 14.49
C ASP A 184 10.12 -0.25 14.08
N GLN A 185 10.68 -0.98 15.05
CA GLN A 185 11.57 -2.10 14.77
C GLN A 185 10.87 -3.19 13.94
N THR A 186 9.60 -3.47 14.25
CA THR A 186 8.78 -4.43 13.50
C THR A 186 8.53 -3.97 12.07
N ALA A 187 8.27 -2.69 11.83
CA ALA A 187 8.09 -2.14 10.48
C ALA A 187 9.36 -2.29 9.62
N VAL A 188 10.53 -1.97 10.19
CA VAL A 188 11.82 -2.18 9.50
C VAL A 188 12.09 -3.66 9.28
N GLY A 189 11.85 -4.49 10.30
CA GLY A 189 12.02 -5.94 10.23
C GLY A 189 11.14 -6.58 9.17
N ALA A 190 9.86 -6.22 9.12
CA ALA A 190 8.91 -6.66 8.10
C ALA A 190 9.41 -6.31 6.69
N THR A 191 9.85 -5.07 6.48
CA THR A 191 10.37 -4.62 5.18
C THR A 191 11.60 -5.41 4.75
N ARG A 192 12.50 -5.76 5.68
CA ARG A 192 13.69 -6.58 5.41
C ARG A 192 13.36 -8.06 5.21
N ALA A 193 12.31 -8.58 5.84
CA ALA A 193 11.91 -9.97 5.75
C ALA A 193 11.07 -10.26 4.49
N ILE A 194 10.23 -9.29 4.09
CA ILE A 194 9.33 -9.38 2.93
C ILE A 194 10.03 -8.90 1.66
N GLU A 195 10.93 -7.92 1.76
CA GLU A 195 11.65 -7.33 0.62
C GLU A 195 10.69 -6.85 -0.49
N PRO A 196 9.79 -5.89 -0.20
CA PRO A 196 8.81 -5.41 -1.19
C PRO A 196 9.52 -4.85 -2.43
N ALA A 197 8.96 -5.11 -3.61
CA ALA A 197 9.53 -4.63 -4.86
C ALA A 197 9.57 -3.09 -4.92
N PHE A 198 8.47 -2.46 -4.51
CA PHE A 198 8.34 -1.02 -4.33
C PHE A 198 7.07 -0.71 -3.53
N THR A 199 6.88 0.57 -3.21
CA THR A 199 5.65 1.11 -2.61
C THR A 199 4.92 1.98 -3.62
N LEU A 200 3.60 1.82 -3.74
CA LEU A 200 2.68 2.74 -4.41
C LEU A 200 1.93 3.54 -3.33
N LEU A 201 2.33 4.79 -3.10
CA LEU A 201 1.68 5.67 -2.14
C LEU A 201 0.45 6.34 -2.76
N ASP A 202 -0.71 6.07 -2.20
CA ASP A 202 -1.95 6.78 -2.48
C ASP A 202 -1.96 8.13 -1.75
N ALA A 203 -1.78 9.21 -2.51
CA ALA A 203 -1.97 10.58 -2.04
C ALA A 203 -3.10 11.27 -2.82
N THR A 204 -4.05 10.50 -3.35
CA THR A 204 -5.19 11.08 -4.07
C THR A 204 -6.09 11.86 -3.12
N THR A 205 -6.29 11.31 -1.92
CA THR A 205 -6.75 12.05 -0.74
C THR A 205 -5.75 11.82 0.39
N ALA A 206 -5.03 12.86 0.80
CA ALA A 206 -4.14 12.82 1.95
C ALA A 206 -4.88 13.20 3.23
N TYR A 207 -4.41 12.73 4.39
CA TYR A 207 -4.94 13.14 5.69
C TYR A 207 -3.84 13.77 6.55
N GLY A 208 -4.02 15.02 6.98
CA GLY A 208 -3.10 15.74 7.86
C GLY A 208 -3.75 16.30 9.12
N GLY A 209 -4.95 15.83 9.45
CA GLY A 209 -5.87 16.43 10.42
C GLY A 209 -7.25 16.65 9.78
N ASP A 210 -7.24 17.13 8.54
CA ASP A 210 -8.41 17.18 7.64
C ASP A 210 -8.07 16.47 6.31
N PRO A 211 -9.07 15.95 5.58
CA PRO A 211 -8.87 15.40 4.24
C PRO A 211 -8.46 16.47 3.23
N ILE A 212 -7.42 16.18 2.43
CA ILE A 212 -6.88 17.05 1.39
C ILE A 212 -6.87 16.29 0.08
N ALA A 213 -7.58 16.82 -0.93
CA ALA A 213 -7.50 16.30 -2.30
C ALA A 213 -6.16 16.70 -2.93
N ALA A 214 -5.12 15.93 -2.64
CA ALA A 214 -3.79 16.13 -3.20
C ALA A 214 -3.66 15.58 -4.63
N ASP A 215 -4.61 14.72 -5.05
CA ASP A 215 -4.76 14.26 -6.44
C ASP A 215 -3.41 13.78 -7.04
N THR A 216 -2.61 13.06 -6.24
CA THR A 216 -1.26 12.62 -6.62
C THR A 216 -1.02 11.17 -6.24
N LEU A 217 -0.23 10.46 -7.03
CA LEU A 217 0.30 9.13 -6.71
C LEU A 217 1.81 9.15 -6.74
N PHE A 218 2.45 8.35 -5.89
CA PHE A 218 3.89 8.14 -5.92
C PHE A 218 4.23 6.66 -5.98
N ALA A 219 5.26 6.30 -6.75
CA ALA A 219 5.83 4.96 -6.73
C ALA A 219 7.35 5.02 -6.53
N GLY A 220 7.92 4.05 -5.82
CA GLY A 220 9.37 3.98 -5.62
C GLY A 220 9.80 3.04 -4.51
N PRO A 221 11.12 2.90 -4.28
CA PRO A 221 11.65 2.09 -3.18
C PRO A 221 11.03 2.50 -1.85
N THR A 222 10.59 1.53 -1.05
CA THR A 222 9.85 1.76 0.19
C THR A 222 10.50 2.79 1.13
N PRO A 223 11.82 2.74 1.43
CA PRO A 223 12.44 3.76 2.27
C PRO A 223 12.38 5.19 1.71
N GLN A 224 12.46 5.33 0.38
CA GLN A 224 12.41 6.64 -0.27
C GLN A 224 11.00 7.22 -0.26
N ILE A 225 9.98 6.37 -0.42
CA ILE A 225 8.58 6.76 -0.31
C ILE A 225 8.23 7.18 1.12
N ASP A 226 8.70 6.44 2.13
CA ASP A 226 8.44 6.78 3.53
C ASP A 226 9.12 8.10 3.92
N ALA A 227 10.37 8.32 3.47
CA ALA A 227 11.07 9.60 3.67
C ALA A 227 10.36 10.77 2.96
N LEU A 228 9.90 10.57 1.71
CA LEU A 228 9.11 11.57 0.99
C LEU A 228 7.84 11.90 1.77
N ALA A 229 7.06 10.89 2.17
CA ALA A 229 5.83 11.07 2.91
C ALA A 229 6.07 11.83 4.23
N ALA A 230 7.13 11.49 4.97
CA ALA A 230 7.50 12.18 6.20
C ALA A 230 7.86 13.67 5.94
N SER A 231 8.51 13.96 4.81
CA SER A 231 8.84 15.34 4.42
C SER A 231 7.62 16.19 4.10
N LEU A 232 6.58 15.59 3.52
CA LEU A 232 5.31 16.27 3.24
C LEU A 232 4.55 16.66 4.52
N PHE A 233 4.79 15.97 5.65
CA PHE A 233 4.27 16.35 6.97
C PHE A 233 5.20 17.25 7.78
N GLY A 234 6.24 17.83 7.15
CA GLY A 234 7.08 18.85 7.76
C GLY A 234 8.26 18.32 8.57
N ARG A 235 8.73 17.08 8.35
CA ARG A 235 10.03 16.61 8.86
C ARG A 235 11.07 16.56 7.75
N SER A 236 12.13 17.36 7.86
CA SER A 236 13.27 17.25 6.94
C SER A 236 13.91 15.86 7.02
N PRO A 237 14.32 15.25 5.90
CA PRO A 237 15.00 13.93 5.86
C PRO A 237 16.42 13.94 6.46
N GLU A 238 16.84 15.04 7.09
CA GLU A 238 18.18 15.23 7.67
C GLU A 238 18.24 14.91 9.18
N THR A 239 17.19 14.31 9.76
CA THR A 239 17.10 14.09 11.23
C THR A 239 16.98 12.63 11.67
N ASP A 240 17.25 11.64 10.80
CA ASP A 240 17.39 10.22 11.17
C ASP A 240 18.76 9.65 10.72
#